data_AF-A0A538H9U0-F1
#
_entry.id   AF-A0A538H9U0-F1
#
_cell.length_a   1.000
_cell.length_b   1.000
_cell.length_c   1.000
_cell.angle_alpha   90.00
_cell.angle_beta   90.00
_cell.angle_gamma   90.00
#
_symmetry.space_group_name_H-M   'P 1'
#
loop_
_entity.id
_entity.type
_entity.pdbx_description
1 polymer ?
#
loop_
_entity_poly.entity_id
_entity_poly.type
_entity_poly.pdbx_seq_one_letter_code
_entity_poly.pdbx_strand_id
1 'polypeptide(L)'
;MTNVLFVCVRNAGRSQMAQAFYGRRGGYARSAGSAPADEVHPVVVEAMAEVGVDLDGRVPHRLDRDDVEWADLVVTMGCGDACPVLPGKRYVDWNLPDPAGVCLTDAREIRDEIARRVADLPL
;
A
#
# COMPACT_ATOMS: atom_id res chain seq x y z
N MET A 1 -19.40 3.70 2.37
CA MET A 1 -18.02 3.70 2.88
C MET A 1 -17.25 2.76 1.97
N THR A 2 -16.18 3.23 1.35
CA THR A 2 -15.44 2.47 0.34
C THR A 2 -14.34 1.66 1.02
N ASN A 3 -14.31 0.35 0.82
CA ASN A 3 -13.19 -0.49 1.25
C ASN A 3 -12.08 -0.44 0.21
N VAL A 4 -10.87 -0.04 0.61
CA VAL A 4 -9.73 0.09 -0.30
C VAL A 4 -8.64 -0.92 0.03
N LEU A 5 -8.25 -1.73 -0.95
CA LEU A 5 -7.11 -2.64 -0.84
C LEU A 5 -5.90 -2.06 -1.59
N PHE A 6 -4.79 -1.89 -0.88
CA PHE A 6 -3.52 -1.46 -1.46
C PHE A 6 -2.58 -2.66 -1.68
N VAL A 7 -2.16 -2.88 -2.92
CA VAL A 7 -1.34 -4.04 -3.30
C VAL A 7 0.01 -3.60 -3.86
N CYS A 8 1.09 -4.14 -3.32
CA CYS A 8 2.42 -4.04 -3.95
C CYS A 8 3.10 -5.42 -3.94
N VAL A 9 4.37 -5.53 -4.35
CA VAL A 9 5.03 -6.85 -4.41
C VAL A 9 5.29 -7.41 -3.01
N ARG A 10 6.00 -6.67 -2.16
CA ARG A 10 6.53 -7.17 -0.87
C ARG A 10 5.63 -6.88 0.35
N ASN A 11 4.60 -6.05 0.20
CA ASN A 11 3.81 -5.49 1.32
C ASN A 11 4.63 -4.94 2.49
N ALA A 12 5.82 -4.43 2.18
CA ALA A 12 6.79 -3.92 3.14
C ALA A 12 7.12 -2.43 2.91
N GLY A 13 6.37 -1.76 2.03
CA GLY A 13 6.67 -0.39 1.59
C GLY A 13 5.43 0.37 1.13
N ARG A 14 5.35 0.62 -0.18
CA ARG A 14 4.28 1.40 -0.83
C ARG A 14 2.86 1.11 -0.29
N SER A 15 2.46 -0.15 -0.23
CA SER A 15 1.11 -0.51 0.24
C SER A 15 0.88 -0.32 1.74
N GLN A 16 1.92 -0.44 2.58
CA GLN A 16 1.84 -0.14 4.02
C GLN A 16 1.66 1.37 4.24
N MET A 17 2.44 2.19 3.52
CA MET A 17 2.30 3.64 3.55
C MET A 17 0.88 4.08 3.14
N ALA A 18 0.39 3.54 2.03
CA ALA A 18 -0.92 3.88 1.49
C ALA A 18 -2.06 3.49 2.45
N GLN A 19 -2.02 2.28 3.02
CA GLN A 19 -2.99 1.85 4.02
C GLN A 19 -3.00 2.80 5.22
N ALA A 20 -1.83 3.17 5.74
CA ALA A 20 -1.75 4.03 6.92
C ALA A 20 -2.28 5.45 6.64
N PHE A 21 -1.94 6.04 5.50
CA PHE A 21 -2.46 7.36 5.13
C PHE A 21 -3.97 7.34 4.89
N TYR A 22 -4.49 6.31 4.23
CA TYR A 22 -5.93 6.23 3.98
C TYR A 22 -6.72 6.01 5.27
N GLY A 23 -6.21 5.16 6.17
CA GLY A 23 -6.79 4.97 7.51
C GLY A 23 -6.80 6.24 8.34
N ARG A 24 -5.74 7.07 8.26
CA ARG A 24 -5.70 8.39 8.93
C ARG A 24 -6.77 9.36 8.44
N ARG A 25 -7.24 9.22 7.20
CA ARG A 25 -8.37 9.99 6.65
C ARG A 25 -9.73 9.48 7.12
N GLY A 26 -9.78 8.41 7.92
CA GLY A 26 -11.01 7.77 8.40
C GLY A 26 -11.57 6.70 7.46
N GLY A 27 -10.82 6.29 6.43
CA GLY A 27 -11.23 5.27 5.48
C GLY A 27 -10.90 3.84 5.94
N TYR A 28 -11.59 2.86 5.34
CA TYR A 28 -11.33 1.44 5.59
C TYR A 28 -10.30 0.92 4.60
N ALA A 29 -9.11 0.55 5.08
CA ALA A 29 -8.03 0.05 4.24
C ALA A 29 -7.42 -1.26 4.73
N ARG A 30 -7.07 -2.11 3.76
CA ARG A 30 -6.15 -3.24 3.91
C ARG A 30 -4.97 -3.07 2.97
N SER A 31 -3.87 -3.76 3.26
CA SER A 31 -2.77 -3.92 2.31
C SER A 31 -2.32 -5.36 2.21
N ALA A 32 -1.79 -5.72 1.05
CA ALA A 32 -1.30 -7.06 0.77
C ALA A 32 -0.14 -7.06 -0.25
N GLY A 33 0.52 -8.22 -0.35
CA GLY A 33 1.71 -8.46 -1.17
C GLY A 33 1.59 -9.71 -2.02
N SER A 34 1.97 -9.64 -3.31
CA SER A 34 2.03 -10.85 -4.15
C SER A 34 3.16 -11.80 -3.74
N ALA A 35 4.27 -11.25 -3.24
CA ALA A 35 5.40 -11.97 -2.68
C ALA A 35 5.88 -11.25 -1.40
N PRO A 36 5.15 -11.35 -0.27
CA PRO A 36 5.44 -10.58 0.94
C PRO A 36 6.87 -10.76 1.43
N ALA A 37 7.43 -9.71 2.04
CA ALA A 37 8.63 -9.82 2.86
C ALA A 37 8.30 -10.34 4.26
N ASP A 38 9.32 -10.61 5.05
CA ASP A 38 9.15 -11.06 6.44
C ASP A 38 8.75 -9.91 7.38
N GLU A 39 9.16 -8.68 7.06
CA GLU A 39 8.88 -7.48 7.84
C GLU A 39 8.70 -6.24 6.95
N VAL A 40 8.11 -5.18 7.52
CA VAL A 40 8.10 -3.86 6.87
C VAL A 40 9.52 -3.33 6.80
N HIS A 41 9.90 -2.78 5.64
CA HIS A 41 11.27 -2.35 5.41
C HIS A 41 11.67 -1.25 6.40
N PRO A 42 12.81 -1.34 7.11
CA PRO A 42 13.18 -0.38 8.16
C PRO A 42 13.20 1.08 7.70
N VAL A 43 13.72 1.35 6.49
CA VAL A 43 13.71 2.69 5.89
C VAL A 43 12.29 3.25 5.71
N VAL A 44 11.30 2.38 5.47
CA VAL A 44 9.90 2.78 5.35
C VAL A 44 9.32 3.09 6.73
N VAL A 45 9.67 2.31 7.75
CA VAL A 45 9.31 2.61 9.15
C VAL A 45 9.87 3.98 9.55
N GLU A 46 11.15 4.23 9.28
CA GLU A 46 11.81 5.51 9.56
C GLU A 46 11.13 6.68 8.82
N ALA A 47 10.92 6.57 7.50
CA ALA A 47 10.27 7.62 6.71
C ALA A 47 8.83 7.91 7.19
N MET A 48 8.11 6.92 7.68
CA MET A 48 6.73 7.09 8.15
C MET A 48 6.68 7.64 9.58
N ALA A 49 7.65 7.29 10.44
CA ALA A 49 7.79 7.85 11.77
C ALA A 49 8.00 9.38 11.75
N GLU A 50 8.70 9.91 10.74
CA GLU A 50 8.88 11.36 10.55
C GLU A 50 7.57 12.13 10.41
N VAL A 51 6.52 11.49 9.88
CA VAL A 51 5.17 12.06 9.74
C VAL A 51 4.21 11.54 10.83
N GLY A 52 4.78 10.98 11.89
CA GLY A 52 4.10 10.45 13.07
C GLY A 52 3.33 9.15 12.84
N VAL A 53 3.54 8.45 11.71
CA VAL A 53 2.89 7.17 11.43
C VAL A 53 3.79 6.05 11.90
N ASP A 54 3.33 5.29 12.88
CA ASP A 54 4.02 4.08 13.29
C ASP A 54 3.63 2.88 12.41
N LEU A 55 4.64 2.29 11.78
CA LEU A 55 4.54 1.06 11.01
C LEU A 55 5.35 -0.09 11.63
N ASP A 56 5.99 0.14 12.78
CA ASP A 56 6.78 -0.87 13.46
C ASP A 56 5.92 -2.06 13.90
N GLY A 57 6.52 -3.25 13.87
CA GLY A 57 5.85 -4.50 14.23
C GLY A 57 4.72 -4.95 13.31
N ARG A 58 4.42 -4.22 12.22
CA ARG A 58 3.46 -4.68 11.20
C ARG A 58 4.04 -5.86 10.43
N VAL A 59 3.19 -6.85 10.18
CA VAL A 59 3.56 -8.06 9.44
C VAL A 59 3.03 -7.96 8.00
N PRO A 60 3.90 -8.07 6.98
CA PRO A 60 3.46 -8.14 5.60
C PRO A 60 2.50 -9.33 5.36
N HIS A 61 1.39 -9.04 4.71
CA HIS A 61 0.30 -9.97 4.44
C HIS A 61 0.32 -10.46 2.99
N ARG A 62 0.08 -11.76 2.79
CA ARG A 62 -0.01 -12.37 1.46
C ARG A 62 -1.34 -12.03 0.83
N LEU A 63 -1.29 -11.49 -0.39
CA LEU A 63 -2.50 -11.26 -1.19
C LEU A 63 -3.26 -12.56 -1.40
N ASP A 64 -4.50 -12.57 -0.95
CA ASP A 64 -5.45 -13.64 -1.17
C ASP A 64 -6.71 -13.12 -1.86
N ARG A 65 -7.52 -14.03 -2.41
CA ARG A 65 -8.78 -13.74 -3.05
C ARG A 65 -9.75 -13.01 -2.11
N ASP A 66 -9.76 -13.38 -0.83
CA ASP A 66 -10.61 -12.77 0.20
C ASP A 66 -10.31 -11.27 0.39
N ASP A 67 -9.07 -10.84 0.18
CA ASP A 67 -8.71 -9.41 0.24
C ASP A 67 -9.37 -8.63 -0.90
N VAL A 68 -9.34 -9.21 -2.10
CA VAL A 68 -9.95 -8.62 -3.30
C VAL A 68 -11.47 -8.63 -3.19
N GLU A 69 -12.06 -9.68 -2.61
CA GLU A 69 -13.50 -9.75 -2.35
C GLU A 69 -13.97 -8.71 -1.33
N TRP A 70 -13.17 -8.45 -0.30
CA TRP A 70 -13.47 -7.44 0.72
C TRP A 70 -13.45 -6.00 0.19
N ALA A 71 -12.60 -5.71 -0.80
CA ALA A 71 -12.40 -4.38 -1.33
C ALA A 71 -13.48 -3.95 -2.34
N ASP A 72 -13.83 -2.67 -2.37
CA ASP A 72 -14.58 -2.05 -3.47
C ASP A 72 -13.63 -1.47 -4.54
N LEU A 73 -12.48 -0.98 -4.06
CA LEU A 73 -11.40 -0.41 -4.86
C LEU A 73 -10.08 -1.12 -4.55
N VAL A 74 -9.41 -1.63 -5.58
CA VAL A 74 -8.08 -2.22 -5.50
C VAL A 74 -7.08 -1.28 -6.16
N VAL A 75 -6.08 -0.85 -5.41
CA VAL A 75 -5.00 0.04 -5.86
C VAL A 75 -3.72 -0.77 -5.97
N THR A 76 -3.22 -0.97 -7.19
CA THR A 76 -1.98 -1.71 -7.46
C THR A 76 -0.78 -0.79 -7.61
N MET A 77 0.37 -1.26 -7.14
CA MET A 77 1.64 -0.53 -7.14
C MET A 77 2.78 -1.49 -7.49
N GLY A 78 2.88 -1.83 -8.78
CA GLY A 78 3.99 -2.63 -9.32
C GLY A 78 3.91 -4.15 -9.10
N CYS A 79 2.75 -4.69 -8.69
CA CYS A 79 2.56 -6.15 -8.59
C CYS A 79 2.26 -6.85 -9.92
N GLY A 80 2.10 -6.09 -11.02
CA GLY A 80 1.75 -6.62 -12.34
C GLY A 80 0.47 -7.47 -12.30
N ASP A 81 0.48 -8.56 -13.05
CA ASP A 81 -0.66 -9.49 -13.21
C ASP A 81 -0.87 -10.44 -12.01
N ALA A 82 -0.12 -10.27 -10.92
CA ALA A 82 -0.24 -11.13 -9.74
C ALA A 82 -1.54 -10.89 -8.95
N CYS A 83 -2.28 -9.82 -9.22
CA CYS A 83 -3.53 -9.52 -8.55
C CYS A 83 -4.69 -10.26 -9.23
N PRO A 84 -5.46 -11.12 -8.51
CA PRO A 84 -6.66 -11.72 -9.05
C PRO A 84 -7.65 -10.64 -9.51
N VAL A 85 -8.14 -10.72 -10.74
CA VAL A 85 -9.15 -9.79 -11.26
C VAL A 85 -10.53 -10.40 -11.03
N LEU A 86 -11.23 -9.88 -10.03
CA LEU A 86 -12.61 -10.23 -9.73
C LEU A 86 -13.60 -9.26 -10.41
N PRO A 87 -14.70 -9.77 -11.01
CA PRO A 87 -15.76 -8.94 -11.57
C PRO A 87 -16.39 -8.00 -10.53
N GLY A 88 -16.83 -6.82 -10.98
CA GLY A 88 -17.54 -5.85 -10.15
C GLY A 88 -16.67 -5.03 -9.18
N LYS A 89 -15.34 -5.23 -9.20
CA LYS A 89 -14.37 -4.43 -8.43
C LYS A 89 -13.75 -3.35 -9.31
N ARG A 90 -13.42 -2.19 -8.73
CA ARG A 90 -12.67 -1.14 -9.42
C ARG A 90 -11.18 -1.35 -9.19
N TYR A 91 -10.38 -1.26 -10.25
CA TYR A 91 -8.92 -1.34 -10.18
C TYR A 91 -8.30 -0.01 -10.62
N VAL A 92 -7.28 0.42 -9.90
CA VAL A 92 -6.46 1.59 -10.25
C VAL A 92 -5.00 1.18 -10.09
N ASP A 93 -4.22 1.35 -11.15
CA ASP A 93 -2.77 1.19 -11.08
C ASP A 93 -2.12 2.56 -10.88
N TRP A 94 -1.33 2.70 -9.82
CA TRP A 94 -0.56 3.89 -9.58
C TRP A 94 0.80 3.90 -10.29
N ASN A 95 1.25 2.77 -10.86
CA ASN A 95 2.50 2.68 -11.62
C ASN A 95 3.65 3.47 -10.97
N LEU A 96 3.82 3.28 -9.65
CA LEU A 96 4.88 3.94 -8.91
C LEU A 96 6.22 3.27 -9.26
N PRO A 97 7.29 4.05 -9.48
CA PRO A 97 8.59 3.49 -9.79
C PRO A 97 9.01 2.47 -8.73
N ASP A 98 9.69 1.41 -9.17
CA ASP A 98 10.19 0.39 -8.26
C ASP A 98 11.33 0.99 -7.44
N PRO A 99 11.25 0.96 -6.10
CA PRO A 99 12.23 1.66 -5.29
C PRO A 99 13.50 0.81 -5.07
N ALA A 100 13.91 0.01 -6.06
CA ALA A 100 15.08 -0.86 -5.91
C ALA A 100 16.31 -0.03 -5.48
N GLY A 101 16.78 -0.26 -4.25
CA GLY A 101 17.87 0.52 -3.63
C GLY A 101 17.44 1.66 -2.72
N VAL A 102 16.16 1.71 -2.28
CA VAL A 102 15.58 2.79 -1.44
C VAL A 102 16.54 3.28 -0.37
N CYS A 103 17.13 4.45 -0.60
CA CYS A 103 17.66 5.24 0.50
C CYS A 103 16.49 5.96 1.19
N LEU A 104 16.73 6.53 2.36
CA LEU A 104 15.69 7.25 3.10
C LEU A 104 15.09 8.41 2.30
N THR A 105 15.87 9.07 1.45
CA THR A 105 15.38 10.13 0.56
C THR A 105 14.33 9.60 -0.42
N ASP A 106 14.61 8.50 -1.11
CA ASP A 106 13.65 7.91 -2.06
C ASP A 106 12.37 7.45 -1.34
N ALA A 107 12.50 6.92 -0.13
CA ALA A 107 11.35 6.50 0.68
C ALA A 107 10.46 7.69 1.06
N ARG A 108 11.05 8.86 1.36
CA ARG A 108 10.30 10.10 1.62
C ARG A 108 9.58 10.60 0.37
N GLU A 109 10.24 10.59 -0.78
CA GLU A 109 9.60 11.02 -2.04
C GLU A 109 8.39 10.13 -2.38
N ILE A 110 8.56 8.81 -2.24
CA ILE A 110 7.49 7.84 -2.46
C ILE A 110 6.37 8.01 -1.44
N ARG A 111 6.71 8.20 -0.16
CA ARG A 111 5.74 8.49 0.91
C ARG A 111 4.88 9.69 0.55
N ASP A 112 5.50 10.78 0.12
CA ASP A 112 4.81 12.04 -0.15
C ASP A 112 3.95 11.95 -1.42
N GLU A 113 4.42 11.25 -2.45
CA GLU A 113 3.61 10.91 -3.64
C GLU A 113 2.40 10.05 -3.26
N ILE A 114 2.58 9.02 -2.43
CA ILE A 114 1.49 8.16 -1.96
C ILE A 114 0.49 8.97 -1.14
N ALA A 115 0.96 9.84 -0.24
CA ALA A 115 0.07 10.69 0.57
C ALA A 115 -0.82 11.57 -0.32
N ARG A 116 -0.26 12.18 -1.37
CA ARG A 116 -1.03 12.97 -2.35
C ARG A 116 -2.08 12.12 -3.07
N ARG A 117 -1.70 10.99 -3.64
CA ARG A 117 -2.65 10.11 -4.35
C ARG A 117 -3.72 9.54 -3.44
N VAL A 118 -3.34 9.18 -2.22
CA VAL A 118 -4.29 8.75 -1.19
C VAL A 118 -5.30 9.86 -0.92
N ALA A 119 -4.90 11.14 -0.85
CA ALA A 119 -5.81 12.25 -0.61
C ALA A 119 -6.90 12.42 -1.69
N ASP A 120 -6.61 12.00 -2.93
CA ASP A 120 -7.55 12.05 -4.06
C ASP A 120 -8.51 10.83 -4.12
N LEU A 121 -8.30 9.82 -3.27
CA LEU A 121 -9.20 8.66 -3.20
C LEU A 121 -10.52 9.00 -2.46
N PRO A 122 -11.65 8.40 -2.89
CA PRO A 122 -12.94 8.55 -2.20
C PRO A 122 -12.89 7.94 -0.81
N LEU A 123 -13.72 8.44 0.13
CA LEU A 123 -13.95 7.88 1.47
C LEU A 123 -15.32 7.18 1.51
#